data_AF-A0A9E4ATW4-F1
#
_entry.id   AF-A0A9E4ATW4-F1
#
_cell.length_a   1.000
_cell.length_b   1.000
_cell.length_c   1.000
_cell.angle_alpha   90.00
_cell.angle_beta   90.00
_cell.angle_gamma   90.00
#
_symmetry.space_group_name_H-M   'P 1'
#
loop_
_entity.id
_entity.type
_entity.pdbx_description
1 polymer ?
#
loop_
_entity_poly.entity_id
_entity_poly.type
_entity_poly.pdbx_seq_one_letter_code
_entity_poly.pdbx_strand_id
1 'polypeptide(L)'
;MLAVIAAPLFEESLFRGFLFRGWSRSKLGATGTILLTAALFTVLHAQYDAFDLGQVFVLGILLGIARHRSGSLVVPVVMHAFTNALAFLQMAYIFGV
;
A
#
# COMPACT_ATOMS: atom_id res chain seq x y z
N MET A 1 7.52 -14.80 4.25
CA MET A 1 7.66 -14.70 2.77
C MET A 1 6.36 -14.27 2.10
N LEU A 2 5.21 -14.92 2.34
CA LEU A 2 3.93 -14.53 1.74
C LEU A 2 3.54 -13.07 2.02
N ALA A 3 3.52 -12.66 3.29
CA ALA A 3 3.17 -11.28 3.68
C ALA A 3 4.20 -10.22 3.21
N VAL A 4 5.46 -10.62 2.99
CA VAL A 4 6.54 -9.69 2.65
C VAL A 4 6.69 -9.50 1.13
N ILE A 5 6.36 -10.53 0.33
CA ILE A 5 6.59 -10.49 -1.13
C ILE A 5 5.28 -10.70 -1.90
N ALA A 6 4.56 -11.80 -1.63
CA ALA A 6 3.39 -12.16 -2.42
C ALA A 6 2.22 -11.17 -2.22
N ALA A 7 1.97 -10.76 -0.96
CA ALA A 7 0.93 -9.78 -0.64
C ALA A 7 1.19 -8.43 -1.30
N PRO A 8 2.38 -7.78 -1.15
CA PRO A 8 2.70 -6.54 -1.86
C PRO A 8 2.57 -6.65 -3.38
N LEU A 9 3.03 -7.77 -3.98
CA LEU A 9 2.90 -7.96 -5.43
C LEU A 9 1.44 -7.96 -5.88
N PHE A 10 0.58 -8.70 -5.18
CA PHE A 10 -0.84 -8.77 -5.50
C PHE A 10 -1.54 -7.43 -5.26
N GLU A 11 -1.36 -6.87 -4.08
CA GLU A 11 -2.03 -5.65 -3.64
C GLU A 11 -1.63 -4.44 -4.49
N GLU A 12 -0.34 -4.24 -4.76
CA GLU A 12 0.11 -3.13 -5.61
C GLU A 12 -0.33 -3.31 -7.06
N SER A 13 -0.39 -4.55 -7.57
CA SER A 13 -0.89 -4.82 -8.92
C SER A 13 -2.36 -4.44 -9.07
N LEU A 14 -3.18 -4.70 -8.05
CA LEU A 14 -4.59 -4.32 -8.04
C LEU A 14 -4.76 -2.81 -7.85
N PHE A 15 -4.26 -2.26 -6.73
CA PHE A 15 -4.50 -0.88 -6.34
C PHE A 15 -3.72 0.12 -7.17
N ARG A 16 -2.40 -0.08 -7.27
CA ARG A 16 -1.49 0.85 -7.95
C ARG A 16 -1.36 0.51 -9.42
N GLY A 17 -1.69 -0.71 -9.84
CA GLY A 17 -1.70 -1.15 -11.24
C GLY A 17 -3.03 -0.88 -11.93
N PHE A 18 -3.99 -1.78 -11.74
CA PHE A 18 -5.27 -1.79 -12.43
C PHE A 18 -6.13 -0.55 -12.10
N LEU A 19 -6.45 -0.34 -10.82
CA LEU A 19 -7.33 0.75 -10.38
C LEU A 19 -6.70 2.11 -10.65
N PHE A 20 -5.45 2.31 -10.24
CA PHE A 20 -4.74 3.59 -10.42
C PHE A 20 -4.65 4.01 -11.89
N ARG A 21 -4.37 3.08 -12.81
CA ARG A 21 -4.23 3.40 -14.24
C ARG A 21 -5.55 3.90 -14.83
N GLY A 22 -6.68 3.30 -14.46
CA GLY A 22 -8.00 3.73 -14.92
C GLY A 22 -8.43 5.05 -14.31
N TRP A 23 -8.37 5.16 -12.98
CA TRP A 23 -8.90 6.31 -12.27
C TRP A 23 -8.04 7.58 -12.40
N SER A 24 -6.72 7.45 -12.49
CA SER A 24 -5.84 8.64 -12.62
C SER A 24 -6.05 9.40 -13.93
N ARG A 25 -6.63 8.75 -14.95
CA ARG A 25 -7.00 9.34 -16.25
C ARG A 25 -8.46 9.79 -16.33
N SER A 26 -9.24 9.56 -15.28
CA SER A 26 -10.62 10.03 -15.16
C SER A 26 -10.67 11.45 -14.59
N LYS A 27 -11.88 12.01 -14.39
CA LYS A 27 -12.08 13.29 -13.70
C LYS A 27 -11.51 13.32 -12.27
N LEU A 28 -11.25 12.15 -11.68
CA LEU A 28 -10.66 12.03 -10.35
C LEU A 28 -9.20 12.55 -10.30
N GLY A 29 -8.48 12.47 -11.43
CA GLY A 29 -7.08 12.86 -11.53
C GLY A 29 -6.15 12.06 -10.62
N ALA A 30 -4.87 12.44 -10.58
CA ALA A 30 -3.86 11.74 -9.80
C ALA A 30 -4.14 11.83 -8.29
N THR A 31 -4.39 13.04 -7.76
CA THR A 31 -4.61 13.26 -6.33
C THR A 31 -5.82 12.50 -5.81
N GLY A 32 -6.96 12.58 -6.49
CA GLY A 32 -8.15 11.85 -6.06
C GLY A 32 -7.96 10.33 -6.16
N THR A 33 -7.21 9.86 -7.15
CA THR A 33 -6.87 8.42 -7.28
C THR A 33 -5.98 7.94 -6.12
N ILE A 34 -4.99 8.74 -5.72
CA ILE A 34 -4.13 8.44 -4.56
C ILE A 34 -4.99 8.31 -3.30
N LEU A 35 -5.86 9.29 -3.04
CA LEU A 35 -6.71 9.30 -1.83
C LEU A 35 -7.72 8.16 -1.85
N LEU A 36 -8.39 7.91 -2.98
CA LEU A 36 -9.40 6.86 -3.09
C LEU A 36 -8.78 5.47 -2.96
N THR A 37 -7.66 5.22 -3.65
CA THR A 37 -6.98 3.92 -3.53
C THR A 37 -6.41 3.70 -2.13
N ALA A 38 -5.88 4.73 -1.46
CA ALA A 38 -5.45 4.64 -0.07
C ALA A 38 -6.61 4.35 0.90
N ALA A 39 -7.76 5.00 0.71
CA ALA A 39 -8.95 4.77 1.53
C ALA A 39 -9.48 3.33 1.37
N LEU A 40 -9.65 2.87 0.13
CA LEU A 40 -10.09 1.50 -0.15
C LEU A 40 -9.09 0.46 0.37
N PHE A 41 -7.79 0.71 0.22
CA PHE A 41 -6.74 -0.14 0.77
C PHE A 41 -6.88 -0.25 2.29
N THR A 42 -7.11 0.86 2.98
CA THR A 42 -7.29 0.90 4.45
C THR A 42 -8.55 0.15 4.89
N VAL A 43 -9.66 0.29 4.16
CA VAL A 43 -10.91 -0.43 4.47
C VAL A 43 -10.72 -1.95 4.38
N LEU A 44 -9.90 -2.45 3.44
CA LEU A 44 -9.58 -3.88 3.37
C LEU A 44 -8.71 -4.38 4.54
N HIS A 45 -8.18 -3.48 5.36
CA HIS A 45 -7.39 -3.79 6.55
C HIS A 45 -8.17 -3.59 7.86
N ALA A 46 -9.50 -3.57 7.81
CA ALA A 46 -10.39 -3.32 8.94
C ALA A 46 -10.24 -4.28 10.14
N GLN A 47 -9.45 -5.35 10.02
CA GLN A 47 -9.06 -6.20 11.14
C GLN A 47 -8.12 -5.52 12.16
N TYR A 48 -7.49 -4.40 11.80
CA TYR A 48 -6.57 -3.67 12.67
C TYR A 48 -7.27 -2.62 13.53
N ASP A 49 -6.59 -2.17 14.59
CA ASP A 49 -7.07 -1.09 15.44
C ASP A 49 -6.98 0.28 14.74
N ALA A 50 -7.56 1.32 15.35
CA ALA A 50 -7.62 2.65 14.75
C ALA A 50 -6.25 3.29 14.50
N PHE A 51 -5.25 2.97 15.32
CA PHE A 51 -3.90 3.51 15.18
C PHE A 51 -3.21 2.87 13.98
N ASP A 52 -3.26 1.54 13.89
CA ASP A 52 -2.70 0.77 12.78
C ASP A 52 -3.40 1.07 11.45
N LEU A 53 -4.72 1.26 11.45
CA LEU A 53 -5.46 1.74 10.27
C LEU A 53 -4.98 3.11 9.80
N GLY A 54 -4.65 4.01 10.73
CA GLY A 54 -4.02 5.29 10.43
C GLY A 54 -2.67 5.12 9.71
N GLN A 55 -1.84 4.18 10.17
CA GLN A 55 -0.57 3.85 9.51
C GLN A 55 -0.78 3.27 8.11
N VAL A 56 -1.72 2.34 7.95
CA VAL A 56 -2.08 1.73 6.65
C VAL A 56 -2.55 2.79 5.67
N PHE A 57 -3.35 3.76 6.12
CA PHE A 57 -3.81 4.86 5.26
C PHE A 57 -2.67 5.76 4.79
N VAL A 58 -1.79 6.16 5.72
CA VAL A 58 -0.60 6.97 5.39
C VAL A 58 0.33 6.23 4.43
N LEU A 59 0.63 4.96 4.69
CA LEU A 59 1.37 4.11 3.77
C LEU A 59 0.68 4.05 2.41
N GLY A 60 -0.65 3.91 2.42
CA GLY A 60 -1.48 3.86 1.22
C GLY A 60 -1.29 5.08 0.32
N ILE A 61 -1.25 6.27 0.92
CA ILE A 61 -0.97 7.55 0.25
C ILE A 61 0.47 7.56 -0.29
N LEU A 62 1.45 7.20 0.52
CA LEU A 62 2.87 7.20 0.12
C LEU A 62 3.13 6.29 -1.08
N LEU A 63 2.54 5.09 -1.09
CA LEU A 63 2.61 4.16 -2.22
C LEU A 63 1.92 4.73 -3.47
N GLY A 64 0.78 5.40 -3.31
CA GLY A 64 0.11 6.12 -4.41
C GLY A 64 0.97 7.24 -5.00
N ILE A 65 1.61 8.05 -4.15
CA ILE A 65 2.55 9.11 -4.57
C ILE A 65 3.75 8.48 -5.29
N ALA A 66 4.33 7.42 -4.74
CA ALA A 66 5.46 6.72 -5.33
C ALA A 66 5.10 6.17 -6.73
N ARG A 67 3.91 5.56 -6.88
CA ARG A 67 3.42 5.13 -8.18
C ARG A 67 3.26 6.31 -9.15
N HIS A 68 2.66 7.40 -8.70
CA HIS A 68 2.41 8.56 -9.57
C HIS A 68 3.71 9.20 -10.06
N ARG A 69 4.67 9.43 -9.15
CA ARG A 69 5.93 10.10 -9.47
C ARG A 69 6.90 9.23 -10.26
N SER A 70 6.96 7.93 -9.96
CA SER A 70 7.89 7.02 -10.65
C SER A 70 7.34 6.48 -11.98
N GLY A 71 6.01 6.46 -12.16
CA GLY A 71 5.37 5.77 -13.27
C GLY A 71 5.50 4.24 -13.24
N SER A 72 6.14 3.67 -12.21
CA SER A 72 6.49 2.24 -12.10
C SER A 72 5.69 1.53 -11.01
N LEU A 73 5.39 0.25 -11.22
CA LEU A 73 4.88 -0.65 -10.17
C LEU A 73 5.97 -1.17 -9.25
N VAL A 74 7.22 -1.25 -9.72
CA VAL A 74 8.32 -1.83 -8.94
C VAL A 74 8.58 -0.99 -7.70
N VAL A 75 8.52 0.34 -7.82
CA VAL A 75 8.78 1.26 -6.69
C VAL A 75 7.80 1.03 -5.53
N PRO A 76 6.46 1.12 -5.69
CA PRO A 76 5.54 0.85 -4.60
C PRO A 76 5.62 -0.60 -4.10
N VAL A 77 5.85 -1.60 -4.97
CA VAL A 77 6.02 -3.00 -4.54
C VAL A 77 7.20 -3.14 -3.58
N VAL A 78 8.36 -2.59 -3.93
CA VAL A 78 9.56 -2.68 -3.08
C VAL A 78 9.37 -1.90 -1.78
N MET A 79 8.77 -0.70 -1.84
CA MET A 79 8.47 0.08 -0.64
C MET A 79 7.54 -0.68 0.31
N HIS A 80 6.48 -1.28 -0.22
CA HIS A 80 5.51 -2.03 0.58
C HIS A 80 6.11 -3.33 1.13
N ALA A 81 6.88 -4.06 0.33
CA ALA A 81 7.61 -5.23 0.80
C ALA A 81 8.58 -4.89 1.94
N PHE A 82 9.28 -3.76 1.83
CA PHE A 82 10.19 -3.28 2.86
C PHE A 82 9.45 -2.94 4.17
N THR A 83 8.33 -2.22 4.10
CA THR A 83 7.52 -1.93 5.30
C THR A 83 6.97 -3.20 5.94
N ASN A 84 6.53 -4.18 5.15
CA ASN A 84 6.06 -5.46 5.68
C ASN A 84 7.20 -6.26 6.31
N ALA A 85 8.42 -6.19 5.77
CA ALA A 85 9.58 -6.79 6.38
C ALA A 85 9.91 -6.15 7.74
N LEU A 86 9.85 -4.82 7.84
CA LEU A 86 10.04 -4.11 9.11
C LEU A 86 8.96 -4.47 10.15
N ALA A 87 7.69 -4.50 9.73
CA ALA A 87 6.59 -4.91 10.60
C ALA A 87 6.76 -6.36 11.09
N PHE A 88 7.19 -7.27 10.21
CA PHE A 88 7.50 -8.64 10.58
C PHE A 88 8.66 -8.73 11.58
N LEU A 89 9.74 -7.96 11.39
CA LEU A 89 10.86 -7.91 12.32
C LEU A 89 10.47 -7.30 13.68
N GLN A 90 9.64 -6.27 13.69
CA GLN A 90 9.09 -5.70 14.92
C GLN A 90 8.25 -6.73 15.67
N MET A 91 7.39 -7.46 14.96
CA MET A 91 6.61 -8.55 15.54
C MET A 91 7.54 -9.63 16.11
N ALA A 92 8.52 -10.10 15.35
CA ALA A 92 9.51 -11.08 15.79
C ALA A 92 10.24 -10.64 17.07
N TYR A 93 10.68 -9.39 17.13
CA TYR A 93 11.30 -8.80 18.31
C TYR A 93 10.37 -8.76 19.53
N ILE A 94 9.11 -8.35 19.37
CA ILE A 94 8.13 -8.27 20.45
C ILE A 94 7.79 -9.65 21.02
N PHE A 95 7.68 -10.66 20.16
CA PHE A 95 7.29 -12.03 20.54
C PHE A 95 8.50 -12.94 20.83
N GLY A 96 9.73 -12.47 20.64
CA GLY A 96 10.96 -13.21 20.93
C GLY A 96 11.19 -14.41 20.00
N VAL A 97 10.74 -14.32 18.75
CA VAL A 97 10.89 -15.38 17.71
C VAL A 97 11.81 -14.98 16.59
#